data_AF-A0A6A5XGC3-F1
#
_entry.id   AF-A0A6A5XGC3-F1
#
_cell.length_a   1.000
_cell.length_b   1.000
_cell.length_c   1.000
_cell.angle_alpha   90.00
_cell.angle_beta   90.00
_cell.angle_gamma   90.00
#
_symmetry.space_group_name_H-M   'P 1'
#
loop_
_entity.id
_entity.type
_entity.pdbx_description
1 polymer ?
#
loop_
_entity_poly.entity_id
_entity_poly.type
_entity_poly.pdbx_seq_one_letter_code
_entity_poly.pdbx_strand_id
1 'polypeptide(L)'
;MRPAAALALQNITLPLPTGTTNHNTPGLICTPTEWTDLAGFYLFNYVAHAATVLTRPGERSLDFGATVLGSLLSPALGLYRGIEAIFSGAVFSKDHLRKAAKSSTLCCVVRSSEWRPMDG
;
A
#
# COMPACT_ATOMS: atom_id res chain seq x y z
N MET A 1 28.83 13.26 0.48
CA MET A 1 28.55 12.22 -0.53
C MET A 1 29.87 11.71 -1.08
N ARG A 2 30.20 10.43 -0.85
CA ARG A 2 31.38 9.79 -1.46
C ARG A 2 31.04 9.49 -2.92
N PRO A 3 31.91 9.79 -3.90
CA PRO A 3 31.69 9.32 -5.26
C PRO A 3 31.68 7.79 -5.22
N ALA A 4 30.65 7.18 -5.81
CA ALA A 4 30.63 5.75 -6.05
C ALA A 4 31.87 5.42 -6.88
N ALA A 5 32.75 4.57 -6.35
CA ALA A 5 33.90 4.08 -7.12
C ALA A 5 33.34 3.38 -8.36
N ALA A 6 33.70 3.88 -9.55
CA ALA A 6 33.30 3.25 -10.79
C ALA A 6 33.87 1.83 -10.79
N LEU A 7 32.98 0.83 -10.78
CA LEU A 7 33.34 -0.57 -10.97
C LEU A 7 34.16 -0.68 -12.26
N ALA A 8 35.30 -1.37 -12.20
CA ALA A 8 36.10 -1.65 -13.38
C ALA A 8 35.25 -2.44 -14.38
N LEU A 9 34.93 -1.84 -15.53
CA LEU A 9 34.22 -2.54 -16.60
C LEU A 9 35.15 -3.60 -17.21
N GLN A 10 34.69 -4.85 -17.25
CA GLN A 10 35.31 -5.90 -18.05
C GLN A 10 34.58 -6.00 -19.39
N ASN A 11 35.33 -6.14 -20.48
CA ASN A 11 34.77 -6.33 -21.81
C ASN A 11 34.47 -7.82 -22.03
N ILE A 12 33.23 -8.21 -21.78
CA ILE A 12 32.76 -9.59 -21.97
C ILE A 12 31.69 -9.63 -23.06
N THR A 13 31.75 -10.64 -23.93
CA THR A 13 30.71 -10.89 -24.93
C THR A 13 29.65 -11.79 -24.34
N LEU A 14 28.43 -11.27 -24.19
CA LEU A 14 27.28 -12.00 -23.66
C LEU A 14 26.26 -12.22 -24.79
N PRO A 15 25.63 -13.40 -24.91
CA PRO A 15 24.48 -13.56 -25.79
C PRO A 15 23.30 -12.79 -25.18
N LEU A 16 22.71 -11.87 -25.94
CA LEU A 16 21.55 -11.08 -25.54
C LEU A 16 20.35 -11.36 -26.46
N PRO A 17 19.11 -11.25 -25.94
CA PRO A 17 17.93 -11.36 -26.78
C PRO A 17 17.90 -10.26 -27.85
N THR A 18 17.39 -10.62 -29.02
CA THR A 18 17.27 -9.74 -30.18
C THR A 18 16.42 -8.52 -29.83
N GLY A 19 16.91 -7.30 -30.15
CA GLY A 19 16.22 -6.05 -29.80
C GLY A 19 16.69 -5.40 -28.50
N THR A 20 17.73 -5.95 -27.87
CA THR A 20 18.37 -5.30 -26.71
C THR A 20 19.07 -4.00 -27.11
N THR A 21 18.84 -2.93 -26.36
CA THR A 21 19.44 -1.61 -26.56
C THR A 21 20.17 -1.14 -25.30
N ASN A 22 21.17 -0.27 -25.46
CA ASN A 22 21.92 0.32 -24.34
C ASN A 22 21.83 1.85 -24.28
N HIS A 23 21.09 2.49 -25.20
CA HIS A 23 20.90 3.95 -25.28
C HIS A 23 22.18 4.78 -25.10
N ASN A 24 23.32 4.32 -25.63
CA ASN A 24 24.64 4.94 -25.47
C ASN A 24 25.07 5.19 -24.01
N THR A 25 24.45 4.49 -23.06
CA THR A 25 24.74 4.62 -21.63
C THR A 25 25.50 3.38 -21.16
N PRO A 26 26.79 3.52 -20.77
CA PRO A 26 27.57 2.38 -20.31
C PRO A 26 26.94 1.76 -19.07
N GLY A 27 26.70 0.45 -19.11
CA GLY A 27 26.07 -0.31 -18.02
C GLY A 27 24.54 -0.38 -18.07
N LEU A 28 23.88 0.31 -19.01
CA LEU A 28 22.44 0.16 -19.24
C LEU A 28 22.17 -0.95 -20.26
N ILE A 29 21.33 -1.91 -19.89
CA ILE A 29 20.85 -2.98 -20.78
C ILE A 29 19.33 -2.97 -20.72
N CYS A 30 18.69 -2.65 -21.84
CA CYS A 30 17.25 -2.67 -22.00
C CYS A 30 16.87 -3.87 -22.87
N THR A 31 16.25 -4.88 -22.28
CA THR A 31 15.72 -6.03 -23.02
C THR A 31 14.34 -5.70 -23.61
N PRO A 32 13.96 -6.31 -24.74
CA PRO A 32 12.61 -6.15 -25.28
C PRO A 32 11.56 -6.60 -24.25
N THR A 33 10.52 -5.79 -24.04
CA THR A 33 9.39 -6.14 -23.17
C THR A 33 8.53 -7.23 -23.79
N GLU A 34 8.18 -8.24 -23.00
CA GLU A 34 7.14 -9.20 -23.34
C GLU A 34 5.77 -8.76 -22.78
N TRP A 35 4.69 -9.26 -23.37
CA TRP A 35 3.32 -8.99 -22.87
C TRP A 35 3.11 -9.50 -21.45
N THR A 36 3.79 -10.58 -21.08
CA THR A 36 3.82 -11.16 -19.73
C THR A 36 4.43 -10.21 -18.72
N ASP A 37 5.52 -9.51 -19.07
CA ASP A 37 6.14 -8.49 -18.23
C ASP A 37 5.17 -7.35 -17.95
N LEU A 38 4.47 -6.89 -19.00
CA LEU A 38 3.49 -5.82 -18.88
C LEU A 38 2.29 -6.22 -18.03
N ALA A 39 1.72 -7.40 -18.30
CA ALA A 39 0.60 -7.95 -17.55
C ALA A 39 0.97 -8.17 -16.08
N GLY A 40 2.14 -8.76 -15.82
CA GLY A 40 2.67 -8.96 -14.47
C GLY A 40 2.87 -7.64 -13.74
N PHE A 41 3.51 -6.66 -14.38
CA PHE A 41 3.73 -5.34 -13.80
C PHE A 41 2.43 -4.69 -13.33
N TYR A 42 1.40 -4.63 -14.19
CA TYR A 42 0.12 -4.04 -13.79
C TYR A 42 -0.60 -4.88 -12.74
N LEU A 43 -0.64 -6.21 -12.90
CA LEU A 43 -1.32 -7.08 -11.95
C LEU A 43 -0.74 -6.96 -10.55
N PHE A 44 0.58 -7.07 -10.40
CA PHE A 44 1.23 -6.95 -9.10
C PHE A 44 1.05 -5.55 -8.50
N ASN A 45 1.12 -4.49 -9.30
CA ASN A 45 0.88 -3.14 -8.80
C ASN A 45 -0.56 -2.94 -8.31
N TYR A 46 -1.57 -3.43 -9.04
CA TYR A 46 -2.97 -3.29 -8.64
C TYR A 46 -3.29 -4.16 -7.43
N VAL A 47 -2.77 -5.39 -7.37
CA VAL A 47 -2.92 -6.27 -6.21
C VAL A 47 -2.24 -5.68 -4.98
N ALA A 48 -1.00 -5.19 -5.12
CA ALA A 48 -0.28 -4.52 -4.04
C ALA A 48 -1.06 -3.29 -3.57
N HIS A 49 -1.60 -2.49 -4.48
CA HIS A 49 -2.41 -1.34 -4.14
C HIS A 49 -3.63 -1.75 -3.32
N ALA A 50 -4.45 -2.70 -3.81
CA ALA A 50 -5.61 -3.22 -3.08
C ALA A 50 -5.25 -3.77 -1.70
N ALA A 51 -4.14 -4.51 -1.59
CA ALA A 51 -3.67 -5.08 -0.32
C ALA A 51 -3.20 -4.02 0.69
N THR A 52 -2.72 -2.87 0.22
CA THR A 52 -2.23 -1.77 1.08
C THR A 52 -3.33 -0.80 1.51
N VAL A 53 -4.55 -0.91 0.98
CA VAL A 53 -5.68 -0.08 1.41
C VAL A 53 -6.06 -0.44 2.84
N LEU A 54 -5.82 0.50 3.75
CA LEU A 54 -6.18 0.33 5.16
C LEU A 54 -7.70 0.26 5.34
N THR A 55 -8.17 -0.76 6.03
CA THR A 55 -9.56 -0.84 6.51
C THR A 55 -9.77 0.15 7.67
N ARG A 56 -10.90 0.86 7.67
CA ARG A 56 -11.29 1.68 8.82
C ARG A 56 -11.98 0.75 9.83
N PRO A 57 -11.68 0.88 11.13
CA PRO A 57 -12.37 0.05 12.12
C PRO A 57 -13.86 0.37 12.19
N GLY A 58 -14.71 -0.66 12.17
CA GLY A 58 -16.17 -0.50 12.13
C GLY A 58 -16.75 -0.20 10.75
N GLU A 59 -15.93 -0.17 9.69
CA GLU A 59 -16.38 0.04 8.32
C GLU A 59 -17.20 -1.16 7.80
N ARG A 60 -18.32 -0.89 7.13
CA ARG A 60 -19.15 -1.93 6.51
C ARG A 60 -18.40 -2.51 5.31
N SER A 61 -18.47 -3.84 5.12
CA SER A 61 -17.73 -4.51 4.03
C SER A 61 -18.04 -3.96 2.63
N LEU A 62 -19.27 -3.49 2.40
CA LEU A 62 -19.67 -2.85 1.14
C LEU A 62 -18.96 -1.50 0.92
N ASP A 63 -18.81 -0.70 1.98
CA ASP A 63 -18.16 0.61 1.91
C ASP A 63 -16.64 0.46 1.77
N PHE A 64 -16.07 -0.57 2.40
CA PHE A 64 -14.68 -0.95 2.20
C PHE A 64 -14.42 -1.35 0.74
N GLY A 65 -15.29 -2.18 0.15
CA GLY A 65 -15.17 -2.60 -1.25
C GLY A 65 -15.23 -1.41 -2.23
N ALA A 66 -16.15 -0.47 -2.02
CA ALA A 66 -16.22 0.76 -2.81
C ALA A 66 -14.94 1.60 -2.66
N THR A 67 -14.36 1.64 -1.47
CA THR A 67 -13.11 2.37 -1.23
C THR A 67 -11.90 1.72 -1.91
N VAL A 68 -11.81 0.39 -1.88
CA VAL A 68 -10.76 -0.36 -2.61
C VAL A 68 -10.90 -0.15 -4.12
N LEU A 69 -12.13 -0.15 -4.64
CA LEU A 69 -12.36 0.14 -6.06
C LEU A 69 -11.96 1.58 -6.41
N GLY A 70 -12.33 2.54 -5.56
CA GLY A 70 -11.94 3.94 -5.72
C GLY A 70 -10.42 4.15 -5.67
N SER A 71 -9.71 3.43 -4.79
CA SER A 71 -8.26 3.55 -4.69
C SER A 71 -7.54 2.96 -5.89
N LEU A 72 -8.04 1.85 -6.46
CA LEU A 72 -7.53 1.28 -7.72
C LEU A 72 -7.66 2.26 -8.91
N LEU A 73 -8.71 3.09 -8.92
CA LEU A 73 -8.92 4.12 -9.95
C LEU A 73 -8.15 5.42 -9.67
N SER A 74 -7.95 5.76 -8.39
CA SER A 74 -7.24 6.96 -7.94
C SER A 74 -6.36 6.66 -6.72
N PRO A 75 -5.04 6.52 -6.92
CA PRO A 75 -4.10 6.18 -5.84
C PRO A 75 -4.14 7.15 -4.65
N ALA A 76 -4.54 8.40 -4.89
CA ALA A 76 -4.64 9.44 -3.87
C ALA A 76 -5.65 9.08 -2.76
N LEU A 77 -6.73 8.36 -3.08
CA LEU A 77 -7.75 7.95 -2.12
C LEU A 77 -7.22 6.93 -1.11
N GLY A 78 -6.41 5.96 -1.58
CA GLY A 78 -5.73 5.01 -0.70
C GLY A 78 -4.67 5.67 0.17
N LEU A 79 -3.90 6.60 -0.42
CA LEU A 79 -2.85 7.35 0.28
C LEU A 79 -3.39 8.17 1.45
N TYR A 80 -4.53 8.85 1.29
CA TYR A 80 -5.13 9.66 2.35
C TYR A 80 -5.41 8.84 3.62
N ARG A 81 -5.92 7.62 3.48
CA ARG A 81 -6.18 6.71 4.61
C ARG A 81 -4.89 6.27 5.30
N GLY A 82 -3.84 6.00 4.51
CA GLY A 82 -2.49 5.73 5.02
C GLY A 82 -1.94 6.87 5.86
N ILE A 83 -2.04 8.09 5.33
CA ILE A 83 -1.61 9.31 5.99
C ILE A 83 -2.37 9.55 7.30
N GLU A 84 -3.69 9.43 7.29
CA GLU A 84 -4.55 9.57 8.48
C GLU A 84 -4.17 8.55 9.56
N ALA A 85 -3.91 7.30 9.19
CA ALA A 85 -3.48 6.26 10.11
C ALA A 85 -2.09 6.55 10.72
N ILE A 86 -1.14 7.07 9.93
CA ILE A 86 0.18 7.47 10.42
C ILE A 86 0.06 8.64 11.40
N PHE A 87 -0.68 9.69 11.03
CA PHE A 87 -0.86 10.88 11.88
C PHE A 87 -1.68 10.61 13.13
N SER A 88 -2.55 9.60 13.13
CA SER A 88 -3.27 9.18 14.34
C SER A 88 -2.33 8.86 15.50
N GLY A 89 -1.12 8.34 15.20
CA GLY A 89 -0.13 7.93 16.19
C GLY A 89 -0.68 6.92 17.20
N ALA A 90 -1.72 6.15 16.84
CA ALA A 90 -2.41 5.24 17.75
C ALA A 90 -1.46 4.18 18.36
N VAL A 91 -0.48 3.71 17.58
CA VAL A 91 0.55 2.74 18.03
C VAL A 91 1.38 3.28 19.19
N PHE A 92 1.61 4.59 19.27
CA PHE A 92 2.40 5.22 20.33
C PHE A 92 1.60 5.49 21.62
N SER A 93 0.29 5.18 21.65
CA SER A 93 -0.53 5.36 22.85
C SER A 93 -0.39 4.17 23.80
N LYS A 94 -0.05 4.45 25.06
CA LYS A 94 0.07 3.44 26.12
C LYS A 94 -1.29 2.98 26.65
N ASP A 95 -2.27 3.89 26.74
CA ASP A 95 -3.61 3.56 27.24
C ASP A 95 -4.48 2.96 26.13
N HIS A 96 -5.16 1.85 26.42
CA HIS A 96 -6.03 1.15 25.47
C HIS A 96 -7.20 2.02 24.98
N LEU A 97 -7.83 2.79 25.88
CA LEU A 97 -8.92 3.70 25.50
C LEU A 97 -8.43 4.82 24.59
N ARG A 98 -7.26 5.40 24.89
CA ARG A 98 -6.67 6.47 24.09
C ARG A 98 -6.16 5.96 22.74
N LYS A 99 -5.68 4.71 22.70
CA LYS A 99 -5.32 4.01 21.46
C LYS A 99 -6.56 3.81 20.59
N ALA A 100 -7.64 3.29 21.18
CA ALA A 100 -8.92 3.09 20.50
C ALA A 100 -9.53 4.40 19.97
N ALA A 101 -9.44 5.48 20.76
CA ALA A 101 -9.85 6.82 20.35
C ALA A 101 -9.07 7.32 19.14
N LYS A 102 -7.74 7.17 19.16
CA LYS A 102 -6.86 7.58 18.06
C LYS A 102 -7.05 6.73 16.81
N SER A 103 -7.35 5.45 16.93
CA SER A 103 -7.63 4.57 15.80
C SER A 103 -9.07 4.63 15.29
N SER A 104 -9.88 5.58 15.79
CA SER A 104 -11.30 5.72 15.42
C SER A 104 -12.13 4.45 15.65
N THR A 105 -11.80 3.66 16.69
CA THR A 105 -12.45 2.37 17.00
C THR A 105 -13.37 2.46 18.23
N LEU A 106 -13.74 3.64 18.71
CA LEU A 106 -14.59 3.75 19.89
C LEU A 106 -16.01 3.31 19.56
N CYS A 107 -16.52 2.39 20.37
CA CYS A 107 -17.92 2.00 20.34
C CYS A 107 -18.57 2.44 21.66
N CYS A 108 -19.70 3.14 21.56
CA CYS A 108 -20.52 3.51 22.71
C CYS A 108 -21.64 2.47 22.86
N VAL A 109 -21.72 1.84 24.04
CA VAL A 109 -22.87 0.99 24.37
C VAL A 109 -24.00 1.91 24.85
N VAL A 110 -25.10 1.91 24.10
CA VAL A 110 -26.30 2.67 24.44
C VAL A 110 -27.39 1.70 24.85
N ARG A 111 -28.16 2.04 25.89
CA ARG A 111 -29.31 1.24 26.31
C ARG A 111 -30.40 1.33 25.23
N SER A 112 -30.96 0.20 24.85
CA SER A 112 -32.17 0.17 24.02
C SER A 112 -33.38 0.64 24.85
N SER A 113 -34.44 1.04 24.18
CA SER A 113 -35.72 1.41 24.82
C SER A 113 -36.33 0.28 25.66
N GLU A 114 -35.95 -0.97 25.38
CA GLU A 114 -36.42 -2.17 26.06
C GLU A 114 -35.51 -2.62 27.21
N TRP A 115 -34.36 -1.98 27.37
CA TRP A 115 -33.38 -2.36 28.40
C TRP A 115 -33.93 -2.09 29.80
N ARG A 116 -33.94 -3.12 30.66
CA ARG A 116 -34.24 -2.99 32.09
C ARG A 116 -33.06 -3.52 32.92
N PRO A 117 -32.71 -2.86 34.04
CA PRO A 117 -31.70 -3.39 34.95
C PRO A 117 -32.18 -4.71 35.55
N MET A 118 -31.29 -5.70 35.66
CA MET A 118 -31.54 -6.86 36.52
C MET A 118 -31.05 -6.51 37.92
N ASP A 119 -31.89 -6.73 38.94
CA ASP A 119 -31.50 -6.59 40.34
C ASP A 119 -30.44 -7.65 40.68
N GLY A 120 -29.37 -7.22 41.36
CA GLY A 120 -28.20 -8.02 41.70
C GLY A 120 -28.33 -8.80 43.00
#